data_AF-A0A976LER7-F1
#
_entry.id   AF-A0A976LER7-F1
#
_cell.length_a   1.000
_cell.length_b   1.000
_cell.length_c   1.000
_cell.angle_alpha   90.00
_cell.angle_beta   90.00
_cell.angle_gamma   90.00
#
_symmetry.space_group_name_H-M   'P 1'
#
loop_
_entity.id
_entity.type
_entity.pdbx_description
1 polymer ?
#
loop_
_entity_poly.entity_id
_entity_poly.type
_entity_poly.pdbx_seq_one_letter_code
_entity_poly.pdbx_strand_id
1 'polypeptide(L)'
;MFAGIVVVSIVLWFIWSAVPTDPLLTPEIATRLVQRKNVALGYLENQSVAEALPILEELFIQLPADRLAIRNLAVARIVAFGDAGQMPTTDLLDVASRAINSLKQREGESIAYHWLAAKLSFARGDKQAAASHYRDLVKQSPDDAAAWYELSRVQRGIIDEGTLSNESLDRACLLEPNNLWLVVEWFRATSARLAETLPSARREIQQETTPTERGSADPILAEAITKRWQAIIPFADSIETFTKVNVRTVLDQAVTAATNGEMEIVTARLRGLANVLVPQTEGDRRAIERHPLEFVIDQFDPEFYAAYGLSESEVTPLIPVSFECTEPFAVHEMYESLKEKSHAILLEDIDLDGYADVIVLGADTVRVFGRKEGSQKWREIASAEVPAGSTGLIAADLDLDFDEARHTQIAARPSTDSIGIEIPESSSSKRCPAADLDLVVYGESGTICFENILDRSDDSRTLQPFAASGLSSVGGVSAATVADLDADGDLDLVTAEKTGIRLWSNRGKASFEEQTIRAALLPIEKKIESFVAIDWDRDVDVDIVFATNESSGWLENLRHGQFRFVPFDSLPHENSASISKNIVAVDVLDADSNAS
;
A
#
# COMPACT_ATOMS: atom_id res chain seq x y z
N MET A 1 17.47 38.92 -63.76
CA MET A 1 16.34 39.86 -63.62
C MET A 1 15.13 38.99 -63.23
N PHE A 2 15.10 38.36 -62.06
CA PHE A 2 14.72 38.86 -60.72
C PHE A 2 13.31 39.46 -60.65
N ALA A 3 12.33 38.64 -60.26
CA ALA A 3 11.20 38.98 -59.37
C ALA A 3 10.31 37.74 -59.21
N GLY A 4 10.42 37.04 -58.07
CA GLY A 4 9.67 35.82 -57.81
C GLY A 4 9.93 35.24 -56.42
N ILE A 5 9.91 36.08 -55.39
CA ILE A 5 9.88 35.70 -53.96
C ILE A 5 9.09 36.79 -53.23
N VAL A 6 8.40 36.40 -52.15
CA VAL A 6 7.61 37.20 -51.19
C VAL A 6 6.13 37.26 -51.53
N VAL A 7 5.32 36.33 -50.99
CA VAL A 7 4.14 36.57 -50.09
C VAL A 7 3.58 35.21 -49.60
N VAL A 8 4.35 34.41 -48.84
CA VAL A 8 3.77 33.27 -48.07
C VAL A 8 4.27 33.24 -46.60
N SER A 9 5.16 34.15 -46.19
CA SER A 9 5.82 34.07 -44.88
C SER A 9 5.33 35.06 -43.82
N ILE A 10 4.12 35.63 -43.92
CA ILE A 10 3.60 36.59 -42.92
C ILE A 10 2.16 36.25 -42.50
N VAL A 11 1.92 34.99 -42.09
CA VAL A 11 0.74 34.63 -41.26
C VAL A 11 1.12 33.79 -40.03
N LEU A 12 2.39 33.34 -39.89
CA LEU A 12 2.85 32.51 -38.76
C LEU A 12 3.68 33.27 -37.71
N TRP A 13 3.46 34.59 -37.53
CA TRP A 13 4.27 35.39 -36.59
C TRP A 13 3.49 36.34 -35.67
N PHE A 14 2.15 36.26 -35.62
CA PHE A 14 1.35 37.10 -34.73
C PHE A 14 0.21 36.33 -34.04
N ILE A 15 0.56 35.29 -33.27
CA ILE A 15 -0.27 34.78 -32.17
C ILE A 15 0.66 34.41 -31.00
N TRP A 16 1.27 35.43 -30.39
CA TRP A 16 2.00 35.29 -29.13
C TRP A 16 1.81 36.57 -28.32
N SER A 17 0.63 36.68 -27.67
CA SER A 17 0.31 37.65 -26.59
C SER A 17 -1.15 37.58 -26.11
N ALA A 18 -1.87 36.49 -26.38
CA ALA A 18 -3.12 36.16 -25.68
C ALA A 18 -3.04 34.71 -25.26
N VAL A 19 -3.43 34.41 -24.01
CA VAL A 19 -3.72 33.03 -23.57
C VAL A 19 -4.62 32.42 -24.65
N PRO A 20 -4.24 31.31 -25.31
CA PRO A 20 -5.14 30.69 -26.26
C PRO A 20 -6.32 30.17 -25.46
N THR A 21 -7.45 30.87 -25.53
CA THR A 21 -8.73 30.29 -25.13
C THR A 21 -8.99 29.14 -26.09
N ASP A 22 -8.93 27.91 -25.59
CA ASP A 22 -9.15 26.68 -26.37
C ASP A 22 -10.43 26.84 -27.20
N PRO A 23 -10.31 27.02 -28.53
CA PRO A 23 -11.45 27.37 -29.33
C PRO A 23 -12.19 26.06 -29.65
N LEU A 24 -13.25 25.75 -28.87
CA LEU A 24 -14.38 24.81 -29.14
C LEU A 24 -14.77 23.87 -27.97
N LEU A 25 -14.36 24.11 -26.72
CA LEU A 25 -14.86 23.33 -25.59
C LEU A 25 -16.24 23.83 -25.14
N THR A 26 -17.26 22.98 -25.21
CA THR A 26 -18.57 23.21 -24.58
C THR A 26 -18.62 22.56 -23.19
N PRO A 27 -19.53 22.95 -22.29
CA PRO A 27 -19.69 22.28 -20.99
C PRO A 27 -19.90 20.76 -21.12
N GLU A 28 -20.60 20.30 -22.16
CA GLU A 28 -20.82 18.87 -22.42
C GLU A 28 -19.51 18.16 -22.80
N ILE A 29 -18.65 18.81 -23.60
CA ILE A 29 -17.34 18.26 -23.95
C ILE A 29 -16.42 18.28 -22.72
N ALA A 30 -16.42 19.36 -21.94
CA ALA A 30 -15.64 19.45 -20.70
C ALA A 30 -16.04 18.36 -19.70
N THR A 31 -17.34 18.10 -19.53
CA THR A 31 -17.86 16.99 -18.70
C THR A 31 -17.35 15.64 -19.19
N ARG A 32 -17.37 15.41 -20.51
CA ARG A 32 -16.82 14.19 -21.11
C ARG A 32 -15.32 14.05 -20.85
N LEU A 33 -14.55 15.14 -20.90
CA LEU A 33 -13.11 15.10 -20.62
C LEU A 33 -12.83 14.74 -19.16
N VAL A 34 -13.63 15.22 -18.21
CA VAL A 34 -13.56 14.79 -16.79
C VAL A 34 -13.82 13.29 -16.66
N GLN A 35 -14.85 12.77 -17.32
CA GLN A 35 -15.14 11.32 -17.33
C GLN A 35 -14.00 10.51 -17.96
N ARG A 36 -13.49 10.96 -19.11
CA ARG A 36 -12.35 10.31 -19.80
C ARG A 36 -11.10 10.32 -18.94
N LYS A 37 -10.82 11.43 -18.24
CA LYS A 37 -9.75 11.54 -17.25
C LYS A 37 -9.89 10.50 -16.14
N ASN A 38 -11.06 10.37 -15.51
CA ASN A 38 -11.31 9.35 -14.48
C ASN A 38 -11.04 7.93 -15.01
N VAL A 39 -11.54 7.60 -16.20
CA VAL A 39 -11.31 6.29 -16.82
C VAL A 39 -9.81 6.04 -17.10
N ALA A 40 -9.08 7.05 -17.57
CA ALA A 40 -7.65 6.92 -17.81
C ALA A 40 -6.86 6.69 -16.52
N LEU A 41 -7.24 7.36 -15.43
CA LEU A 41 -6.64 7.17 -14.10
C LEU A 41 -6.91 5.75 -13.59
N GLY A 42 -8.17 5.29 -13.65
CA GLY A 42 -8.51 3.92 -13.26
C GLY A 42 -7.77 2.86 -14.07
N TYR A 43 -7.51 3.09 -15.37
CA TYR A 43 -6.64 2.20 -16.14
C TYR A 43 -5.18 2.24 -15.69
N LEU A 44 -4.63 3.41 -15.34
CA LEU A 44 -3.26 3.51 -14.82
C LEU A 44 -3.11 2.80 -13.48
N GLU A 45 -4.08 2.95 -12.57
CA GLU A 45 -4.12 2.27 -11.27
C GLU A 45 -4.15 0.76 -11.44
N ASN A 46 -4.93 0.26 -12.40
CA ASN A 46 -5.01 -1.16 -12.74
C ASN A 46 -3.88 -1.64 -13.68
N GLN A 47 -2.76 -0.92 -13.75
CA GLN A 47 -1.57 -1.23 -14.60
C GLN A 47 -1.90 -1.47 -16.09
N SER A 48 -3.04 -0.98 -16.56
CA SER A 48 -3.59 -1.13 -17.91
C SER A 48 -3.16 0.05 -18.78
N VAL A 49 -1.84 0.21 -18.94
CA VAL A 49 -1.23 1.38 -19.60
C VAL A 49 -1.62 1.47 -21.08
N ALA A 50 -1.80 0.33 -21.75
CA ALA A 50 -2.17 0.29 -23.17
C ALA A 50 -3.58 0.86 -23.41
N GLU A 51 -4.47 0.69 -22.43
CA GLU A 51 -5.83 1.20 -22.40
C GLU A 51 -5.88 2.67 -22.00
N ALA A 52 -5.03 3.09 -21.06
CA ALA A 52 -4.93 4.48 -20.61
C ALA A 52 -4.38 5.43 -21.69
N LEU A 53 -3.34 5.01 -22.42
CA LEU A 53 -2.58 5.86 -23.35
C LEU A 53 -3.44 6.54 -24.44
N PRO A 54 -4.33 5.84 -25.17
CA PRO A 54 -5.20 6.48 -26.16
C PRO A 54 -6.12 7.56 -25.56
N ILE A 55 -6.54 7.39 -24.31
CA ILE A 55 -7.38 8.35 -23.60
C ILE A 55 -6.57 9.60 -23.22
N LEU A 56 -5.37 9.40 -22.68
CA LEU A 56 -4.46 10.49 -22.32
C LEU A 56 -3.98 11.27 -23.56
N GLU A 57 -3.77 10.58 -24.69
CA GLU A 57 -3.50 11.22 -25.98
C GLU A 57 -4.67 12.08 -26.45
N GLU A 58 -5.92 11.58 -26.33
CA GLU A 58 -7.12 12.37 -26.63
C GLU A 58 -7.20 13.62 -25.74
N LEU A 59 -6.99 13.47 -24.42
CA LEU A 59 -6.98 14.59 -23.49
C LEU A 59 -5.92 15.62 -23.88
N PHE A 60 -4.69 15.19 -24.22
CA PHE A 60 -3.62 16.08 -24.66
C PHE A 60 -3.94 16.78 -25.99
N ILE A 61 -4.60 16.10 -26.93
CA ILE A 61 -5.02 16.73 -28.19
C ILE A 61 -6.10 17.79 -27.95
N GLN A 62 -7.06 17.53 -27.06
CA GLN A 62 -8.14 18.46 -26.76
C GLN A 62 -7.72 19.60 -25.83
N LEU A 63 -6.75 19.35 -24.96
CA LEU A 63 -6.24 20.28 -23.95
C LEU A 63 -4.69 20.35 -24.01
N PRO A 64 -4.10 20.85 -25.13
CA PRO A 64 -2.66 20.78 -25.36
C PRO A 64 -1.84 21.71 -24.45
N ALA A 65 -2.49 22.61 -23.73
CA ALA A 65 -1.88 23.47 -22.72
C ALA A 65 -2.22 23.05 -21.29
N ASP A 66 -3.07 22.03 -21.09
CA ASP A 66 -3.47 21.62 -19.75
C ASP A 66 -2.37 20.83 -19.05
N ARG A 67 -2.20 21.11 -17.75
CA ARG A 67 -1.12 20.54 -16.95
C ARG A 67 -1.34 19.05 -16.71
N LEU A 68 -2.56 18.63 -16.39
CA LEU A 68 -2.91 17.22 -16.15
C LEU A 68 -2.70 16.41 -17.42
N ALA A 69 -3.25 16.87 -18.55
CA ALA A 69 -3.17 16.15 -19.82
C ALA A 69 -1.70 15.90 -20.23
N ILE A 70 -0.84 16.93 -20.10
CA ILE A 70 0.59 16.82 -20.40
C ILE A 70 1.31 15.90 -19.42
N ARG A 71 1.12 16.11 -18.12
CA ARG A 71 1.87 15.36 -17.10
C ARG A 71 1.46 13.89 -17.07
N ASN A 72 0.17 13.58 -17.08
CA ASN A 72 -0.29 12.20 -17.02
C ASN A 72 0.11 11.42 -18.27
N LEU A 73 0.12 12.06 -19.45
CA LEU A 73 0.66 11.44 -20.66
C LEU A 73 2.16 11.17 -20.53
N ALA A 74 2.95 12.11 -20.00
CA ALA A 74 4.36 11.89 -19.71
C ALA A 74 4.57 10.74 -18.73
N VAL A 75 3.82 10.69 -17.63
CA VAL A 75 3.84 9.59 -16.65
C VAL A 75 3.55 8.26 -17.34
N ALA A 76 2.42 8.13 -18.03
CA ALA A 76 2.01 6.89 -18.69
C ALA A 76 3.06 6.39 -19.69
N ARG A 77 3.76 7.30 -20.39
CA ARG A 77 4.85 6.92 -21.32
C ARG A 77 6.10 6.42 -20.62
N ILE A 78 6.40 6.89 -19.41
CA ILE A 78 7.49 6.34 -18.59
C ILE A 78 7.07 5.00 -17.98
N VAL A 79 5.83 4.87 -17.49
CA VAL A 79 5.30 3.59 -16.96
C VAL A 79 5.29 2.51 -18.06
N ALA A 80 5.02 2.87 -19.30
CA ALA A 80 5.05 1.96 -20.45
C ALA A 80 6.42 1.30 -20.72
N PHE A 81 7.49 1.73 -20.05
CA PHE A 81 8.78 1.02 -20.08
C PHE A 81 8.72 -0.34 -19.38
N GLY A 82 7.76 -0.52 -18.45
CA GLY A 82 7.63 -1.72 -17.63
C GLY A 82 8.74 -1.86 -16.59
N ASP A 83 8.79 -3.03 -15.94
CA ASP A 83 9.77 -3.32 -14.91
C ASP A 83 11.20 -3.48 -15.44
N ALA A 84 12.17 -3.18 -14.58
CA ALA A 84 13.59 -3.22 -14.88
C ALA A 84 14.04 -4.63 -15.33
N GLY A 85 14.17 -4.83 -16.65
CA GLY A 85 14.65 -6.11 -17.20
C GLY A 85 14.71 -6.14 -18.73
N GLN A 86 13.84 -5.39 -19.41
CA GLN A 86 13.92 -5.18 -20.85
C GLN A 86 14.26 -3.72 -21.14
N MET A 87 15.25 -3.48 -22.01
CA MET A 87 15.51 -2.13 -22.49
C MET A 87 14.31 -1.68 -23.35
N PRO A 88 13.73 -0.50 -23.09
CA PRO A 88 12.64 0.01 -23.91
C PRO A 88 13.07 0.15 -25.37
N THR A 89 12.13 -0.04 -26.29
CA THR A 89 12.40 0.18 -27.71
C THR A 89 12.70 1.66 -27.98
N THR A 90 13.46 1.93 -29.03
CA THR A 90 13.75 3.32 -29.45
C THR A 90 12.48 4.14 -29.66
N ASP A 91 11.44 3.53 -30.23
CA ASP A 91 10.15 4.19 -30.44
C ASP A 91 9.50 4.64 -29.12
N LEU A 92 9.52 3.79 -28.08
CA LEU A 92 9.01 4.14 -26.75
C LEU A 92 9.81 5.30 -26.13
N LEU A 93 11.14 5.23 -26.23
CA LEU A 93 12.04 6.28 -25.72
C LEU A 93 11.80 7.63 -26.42
N ASP A 94 11.54 7.62 -27.74
CA ASP A 94 11.31 8.82 -28.53
C ASP A 94 9.94 9.45 -28.26
N VAL A 95 8.91 8.62 -28.09
CA VAL A 95 7.58 9.10 -27.70
C VAL A 95 7.62 9.67 -26.28
N ALA A 96 8.25 8.98 -25.33
CA ALA A 96 8.43 9.49 -23.97
C ALA A 96 9.23 10.81 -23.96
N SER A 97 10.28 10.93 -24.76
CA SER A 97 11.06 12.17 -24.86
C SER A 97 10.24 13.36 -25.33
N ARG A 98 9.33 13.15 -26.29
CA ARG A 98 8.42 14.21 -26.73
C ARG A 98 7.49 14.64 -25.59
N ALA A 99 6.91 13.69 -24.86
CA ALA A 99 6.04 13.98 -23.72
C ALA A 99 6.79 14.73 -22.61
N ILE A 100 8.01 14.31 -22.26
CA ILE A 100 8.86 14.99 -21.26
C ILE A 100 9.26 16.39 -21.71
N ASN A 101 9.52 16.60 -23.00
CA ASN A 101 9.79 17.94 -23.54
C ASN A 101 8.55 18.85 -23.47
N SER A 102 7.36 18.32 -23.78
CA SER A 102 6.10 19.04 -23.60
C SER A 102 5.86 19.41 -22.13
N LEU A 103 6.13 18.47 -21.21
CA LEU A 103 6.08 18.72 -19.77
C LEU A 103 7.02 19.84 -19.36
N LYS A 104 8.29 19.81 -19.81
CA LYS A 104 9.25 20.89 -19.54
C LYS A 104 8.78 22.24 -20.07
N GLN A 105 8.22 22.26 -21.28
CA GLN A 105 7.73 23.50 -21.89
C GLN A 105 6.57 24.11 -21.11
N ARG A 106 5.70 23.27 -20.54
CA ARG A 106 4.53 23.70 -19.78
C ARG A 106 4.86 24.06 -18.33
N GLU A 107 5.56 23.19 -17.63
CA GLU A 107 5.81 23.32 -16.18
C GLU A 107 7.19 23.89 -15.84
N GLY A 108 8.07 24.05 -16.83
CA GLY A 108 9.47 24.34 -16.58
C GLY A 108 10.21 23.15 -15.99
N GLU A 109 11.24 23.46 -15.20
CA GLU A 109 12.09 22.47 -14.51
C GLU A 109 11.47 22.06 -13.16
N SER A 110 10.22 21.58 -13.22
CA SER A 110 9.46 21.12 -12.04
C SER A 110 10.04 19.83 -11.44
N ILE A 111 9.69 19.54 -10.18
CA ILE A 111 10.05 18.28 -9.50
C ILE A 111 9.61 17.06 -10.35
N ALA A 112 8.36 17.05 -10.82
CA ALA A 112 7.82 15.98 -11.66
C ALA A 112 8.62 15.84 -12.98
N TYR A 113 8.99 16.96 -13.62
CA TYR A 113 9.85 16.94 -14.79
C TYR A 113 11.19 16.26 -14.50
N HIS A 114 11.90 16.65 -13.44
CA HIS A 114 13.21 16.07 -13.14
C HIS A 114 13.13 14.58 -12.80
N TRP A 115 12.12 14.15 -12.03
CA TRP A 115 11.92 12.73 -11.72
C TRP A 115 11.69 11.88 -12.98
N LEU A 116 10.76 12.32 -13.83
CA LEU A 116 10.43 11.58 -15.06
C LEU A 116 11.56 11.64 -16.09
N ALA A 117 12.25 12.78 -16.21
CA ALA A 117 13.40 12.95 -17.10
C ALA A 117 14.63 12.14 -16.62
N ALA A 118 14.83 11.99 -15.31
CA ALA A 118 15.87 11.12 -14.76
C ALA A 118 15.62 9.67 -15.14
N LYS A 119 14.38 9.17 -14.98
CA LYS A 119 14.00 7.81 -15.38
C LYS A 119 14.15 7.58 -16.88
N LEU A 120 13.75 8.54 -17.72
CA LEU A 120 13.99 8.49 -19.17
C LEU A 120 15.48 8.41 -19.52
N SER A 121 16.30 9.26 -18.88
CA SER A 121 17.76 9.29 -19.10
C SER A 121 18.41 7.98 -18.68
N PHE A 122 17.99 7.42 -17.55
CA PHE A 122 18.45 6.12 -17.07
C PHE A 122 18.06 4.99 -18.03
N ALA A 123 16.81 4.98 -18.53
CA ALA A 123 16.33 4.01 -19.52
C ALA A 123 17.11 4.08 -20.85
N ARG A 124 17.64 5.26 -21.21
CA ARG A 124 18.54 5.47 -22.36
C ARG A 124 19.98 5.05 -22.10
N GLY A 125 20.32 4.69 -20.87
CA GLY A 125 21.71 4.42 -20.44
C GLY A 125 22.55 5.68 -20.21
N ASP A 126 21.95 6.87 -20.25
CA ASP A 126 22.64 8.15 -19.98
C ASP A 126 22.61 8.45 -18.48
N LYS A 127 23.55 7.83 -17.76
CA LYS A 127 23.69 7.99 -16.31
C LYS A 127 24.06 9.43 -15.94
N GLN A 128 24.86 10.12 -16.76
CA GLN A 128 25.27 11.50 -16.49
C GLN A 128 24.07 12.45 -16.55
N ALA A 129 23.20 12.32 -17.54
CA ALA A 129 21.97 13.09 -17.61
C ALA A 129 21.02 12.76 -16.46
N ALA A 130 20.85 11.48 -16.12
CA ALA A 130 20.04 11.06 -14.97
C ALA A 130 20.55 11.67 -13.65
N ALA A 131 21.87 11.59 -13.41
CA ALA A 131 22.50 12.21 -12.24
C ALA A 131 22.34 13.73 -12.22
N SER A 132 22.36 14.40 -13.38
CA SER A 132 22.08 15.84 -13.45
C SER A 132 20.67 16.16 -12.96
N HIS A 133 19.66 15.42 -13.41
CA HIS A 133 18.29 15.63 -12.95
C HIS A 133 18.12 15.36 -11.45
N TYR A 134 18.72 14.29 -10.92
CA TYR A 134 18.69 14.02 -9.48
C TYR A 134 19.45 15.07 -8.66
N ARG A 135 20.55 15.64 -9.17
CA ARG A 135 21.23 16.79 -8.54
C ARG A 135 20.33 18.01 -8.45
N ASP A 136 19.51 18.26 -9.47
CA ASP A 136 18.58 19.39 -9.43
C ASP A 136 17.42 19.11 -8.48
N LEU A 137 16.95 17.86 -8.39
CA LEU A 137 15.96 17.44 -7.38
C LEU A 137 16.45 17.70 -5.96
N VAL A 138 17.65 17.24 -5.60
CA VAL A 138 18.18 17.46 -4.23
C VAL A 138 18.53 18.93 -3.95
N LYS A 139 18.70 19.77 -4.97
CA LYS A 139 18.81 21.24 -4.77
C LYS A 139 17.44 21.87 -4.50
N GLN A 140 16.39 21.42 -5.20
CA GLN A 140 15.04 21.92 -5.02
C GLN A 140 14.41 21.42 -3.71
N SER A 141 14.73 20.18 -3.33
CA SER A 141 14.20 19.46 -2.17
C SER A 141 15.34 18.78 -1.40
N PRO A 142 16.16 19.53 -0.63
CA PRO A 142 17.34 18.99 0.06
C PRO A 142 17.03 18.01 1.19
N ASP A 143 15.78 17.93 1.60
CA ASP A 143 15.28 17.03 2.64
C ASP A 143 14.56 15.78 2.05
N ASP A 144 14.56 15.62 0.73
CA ASP A 144 13.98 14.45 0.05
C ASP A 144 14.99 13.28 0.01
N ALA A 145 14.84 12.32 0.92
CA ALA A 145 15.73 11.16 1.02
C ALA A 145 15.72 10.28 -0.23
N ALA A 146 14.56 10.14 -0.90
CA ALA A 146 14.42 9.35 -2.13
C ALA A 146 15.26 9.93 -3.26
N ALA A 147 15.27 11.26 -3.42
CA ALA A 147 16.10 11.94 -4.42
C ALA A 147 17.60 11.74 -4.15
N TRP A 148 18.03 11.80 -2.89
CA TRP A 148 19.43 11.54 -2.49
C TRP A 148 19.84 10.08 -2.72
N TYR A 149 18.95 9.13 -2.43
CA TYR A 149 19.19 7.71 -2.67
C TYR A 149 19.33 7.40 -4.16
N GLU A 150 18.41 7.88 -4.99
CA GLU A 150 18.46 7.72 -6.43
C GLU A 150 19.69 8.37 -7.07
N LEU A 151 20.08 9.56 -6.58
CA LEU A 151 21.34 10.19 -6.98
C LEU A 151 22.54 9.28 -6.68
N SER A 152 22.59 8.70 -5.47
CA SER A 152 23.65 7.75 -5.10
C SER A 152 23.72 6.57 -6.06
N ARG A 153 22.58 5.97 -6.40
CA ARG A 153 22.51 4.80 -7.29
C ARG A 153 23.08 5.10 -8.67
N VAL A 154 22.69 6.22 -9.27
CA VAL A 154 23.16 6.58 -10.61
C VAL A 154 24.65 6.94 -10.58
N GLN A 155 25.11 7.70 -9.57
CA GLN A 155 26.51 8.07 -9.39
C GLN A 155 27.45 6.86 -9.27
N ARG A 156 26.99 5.77 -8.63
CA ARG A 156 27.75 4.52 -8.50
C ARG A 156 28.17 3.95 -9.86
N GLY A 157 27.38 4.23 -10.90
CA GLY A 157 27.63 3.80 -12.27
C GLY A 157 28.43 4.78 -13.12
N ILE A 158 28.85 5.92 -12.57
CA ILE A 158 29.60 6.97 -13.26
C ILE A 158 31.07 6.93 -12.81
N ILE A 159 31.99 7.01 -13.77
CA ILE A 159 33.43 7.03 -13.52
C ILE A 159 33.77 8.26 -12.65
N ASP A 160 34.61 8.07 -11.64
CA ASP A 160 35.08 9.09 -10.69
C ASP A 160 34.03 9.71 -9.75
N GLU A 161 32.77 9.26 -9.79
CA GLU A 161 31.71 9.73 -8.88
C GLU A 161 31.44 8.80 -7.69
N GLY A 162 32.28 7.78 -7.47
CA GLY A 162 32.11 6.82 -6.37
C GLY A 162 32.09 7.46 -4.98
N THR A 163 32.91 8.48 -4.73
CA THR A 163 32.89 9.22 -3.45
C THR A 163 31.57 9.99 -3.28
N LEU A 164 31.12 10.69 -4.33
CA LEU A 164 29.85 11.43 -4.32
C LEU A 164 28.65 10.50 -4.11
N SER A 165 28.68 9.29 -4.69
CA SER A 165 27.66 8.27 -4.47
C SER A 165 27.52 7.91 -2.99
N ASN A 166 28.64 7.76 -2.28
CA ASN A 166 28.63 7.47 -0.85
C ASN A 166 28.10 8.66 -0.03
N GLU A 167 28.52 9.89 -0.34
CA GLU A 167 28.03 11.10 0.33
C GLU A 167 26.51 11.27 0.16
N SER A 168 26.00 11.00 -1.04
CA SER A 168 24.56 11.05 -1.32
C SER A 168 23.80 9.97 -0.53
N LEU A 169 24.35 8.76 -0.41
CA LEU A 169 23.75 7.68 0.39
C LEU A 169 23.77 7.98 1.89
N ASP A 170 24.87 8.55 2.39
CA ASP A 170 24.98 9.03 3.77
C ASP A 170 23.91 10.09 4.05
N ARG A 171 23.69 11.02 3.11
CA ARG A 171 22.65 12.04 3.24
C ARG A 171 21.24 11.43 3.26
N ALA A 172 20.95 10.46 2.40
CA ALA A 172 19.67 9.73 2.43
C ALA A 172 19.44 9.05 3.79
N CYS A 173 20.44 8.32 4.31
CA CYS A 173 20.35 7.66 5.62
C CYS A 173 20.19 8.64 6.79
N LEU A 174 20.72 9.87 6.66
CA LEU A 174 20.56 10.91 7.68
C LEU A 174 19.15 11.51 7.70
N LEU A 175 18.50 11.59 6.54
CA LEU A 175 17.14 12.09 6.40
C LEU A 175 16.12 11.05 6.87
N GLU A 176 16.33 9.78 6.53
CA GLU A 176 15.46 8.67 6.91
C GLU A 176 16.22 7.59 7.72
N PRO A 177 16.59 7.87 8.99
CA PRO A 177 17.45 7.00 9.79
C PRO A 177 16.79 5.69 10.22
N ASN A 178 15.46 5.59 10.12
CA ASN A 178 14.69 4.39 10.47
C ASN A 178 14.38 3.51 9.25
N ASN A 179 14.69 3.96 8.03
CA ASN A 179 14.48 3.19 6.81
C ASN A 179 15.55 2.11 6.68
N LEU A 180 15.15 0.85 6.86
CA LEU A 180 16.04 -0.31 6.88
C LEU A 180 16.65 -0.59 5.50
N TRP A 181 15.94 -0.28 4.41
CA TRP A 181 16.47 -0.42 3.05
C TRP A 181 17.72 0.45 2.84
N LEU A 182 17.66 1.73 3.24
CA LEU A 182 18.81 2.63 3.19
C LEU A 182 19.98 2.12 4.03
N VAL A 183 19.70 1.57 5.22
CA VAL A 183 20.72 0.95 6.09
C VAL A 183 21.39 -0.25 5.42
N VAL A 184 20.62 -1.12 4.79
CA VAL A 184 21.14 -2.28 4.03
C VAL A 184 22.01 -1.83 2.86
N GLU A 185 21.55 -0.86 2.08
CA GLU A 185 22.33 -0.29 0.97
C GLU A 185 23.61 0.39 1.46
N TRP A 186 23.57 1.06 2.61
CA TRP A 186 24.75 1.63 3.25
C TRP A 186 25.75 0.56 3.67
N PHE A 187 25.29 -0.55 4.27
CA PHE A 187 26.16 -1.68 4.61
C PHE A 187 26.80 -2.30 3.37
N ARG A 188 26.04 -2.47 2.29
CA ARG A 188 26.55 -2.99 1.00
C ARG A 188 27.61 -2.06 0.39
N ALA A 189 27.30 -0.78 0.27
CA ALA A 189 28.21 0.22 -0.29
C ALA A 189 29.50 0.34 0.54
N THR A 190 29.37 0.41 1.87
CA THR A 190 30.52 0.51 2.77
C THR A 190 31.37 -0.75 2.74
N SER A 191 30.76 -1.94 2.74
CA SER A 191 31.47 -3.22 2.61
C SER A 191 32.22 -3.31 1.28
N ALA A 192 31.58 -2.94 0.16
CA ALA A 192 32.22 -2.94 -1.15
C ALA A 192 33.43 -1.98 -1.21
N ARG A 193 33.26 -0.74 -0.74
CA ARG A 193 34.33 0.25 -0.67
C ARG A 193 35.51 -0.22 0.17
N LEU A 194 35.25 -0.78 1.36
CA LEU A 194 36.32 -1.31 2.21
C LEU A 194 37.04 -2.47 1.50
N ALA A 195 36.32 -3.36 0.83
CA ALA A 195 36.89 -4.49 0.12
C ALA A 195 37.91 -4.09 -0.96
N GLU A 196 37.67 -3.00 -1.69
CA GLU A 196 38.60 -2.47 -2.71
C GLU A 196 39.93 -2.00 -2.11
N THR A 197 39.92 -1.56 -0.85
CA THR A 197 41.13 -1.06 -0.16
C THR A 197 41.98 -2.17 0.46
N LEU A 198 41.43 -3.39 0.61
CA LEU A 198 42.09 -4.49 1.31
C LEU A 198 43.27 -5.08 0.53
N PRO A 199 44.35 -5.52 1.21
CA PRO A 199 45.50 -6.17 0.57
C PRO A 199 45.11 -7.41 -0.26
N SER A 200 44.08 -8.14 0.15
CA SER A 200 43.55 -9.30 -0.58
C SER A 200 43.05 -8.97 -1.99
N ALA A 201 42.51 -7.76 -2.21
CA ALA A 201 42.11 -7.29 -3.54
C ALA A 201 43.31 -6.91 -4.42
N ARG A 202 44.45 -6.59 -3.81
CA ARG A 202 45.72 -6.27 -4.51
C ARG A 202 46.54 -7.51 -4.89
N ARG A 203 46.20 -8.70 -4.38
CA ARG A 203 46.96 -9.94 -4.58
C ARG A 203 46.86 -10.54 -5.99
N GLU A 204 46.05 -10.00 -6.89
CA GLU A 204 46.17 -10.31 -8.33
C GLU A 204 47.36 -9.62 -9.01
N ILE A 205 48.05 -8.67 -8.34
CA ILE A 205 49.13 -7.88 -8.96
C ILE A 205 50.52 -8.12 -8.33
N GLN A 206 50.66 -8.68 -7.12
CA GLN A 206 52.00 -8.98 -6.58
C GLN A 206 52.01 -10.16 -5.61
N GLN A 207 52.81 -11.18 -5.95
CA GLN A 207 53.26 -12.23 -5.03
C GLN A 207 54.32 -11.66 -4.10
N GLU A 208 53.94 -11.29 -2.87
CA GLU A 208 54.85 -11.37 -1.72
C GLU A 208 54.05 -11.36 -0.42
N THR A 209 54.29 -12.38 0.40
CA THR A 209 53.66 -12.61 1.69
C THR A 209 54.44 -11.91 2.80
N THR A 210 53.90 -10.79 3.29
CA THR A 210 54.22 -10.23 4.60
C THR A 210 52.98 -10.27 5.51
N PRO A 211 53.15 -10.32 6.85
CA PRO A 211 52.05 -10.45 7.79
C PRO A 211 51.10 -9.26 7.69
N THR A 212 49.80 -9.52 7.79
CA THR A 212 48.70 -8.55 7.85
C THR A 212 49.02 -7.40 8.81
N GLU A 213 49.43 -6.25 8.26
CA GLU A 213 49.44 -4.99 9.00
C GLU A 213 47.99 -4.68 9.41
N ARG A 214 47.75 -4.47 10.71
CA ARG A 214 46.47 -3.94 11.18
C ARG A 214 46.26 -2.59 10.49
N GLY A 215 45.10 -2.39 9.88
CA GLY A 215 44.70 -1.09 9.36
C GLY A 215 44.63 -0.05 10.49
N SER A 216 44.57 1.23 10.12
CA SER A 216 44.31 2.28 11.11
C SER A 216 42.89 2.14 11.66
N ALA A 217 42.73 2.32 12.98
CA ALA A 217 41.43 2.43 13.62
C ALA A 217 40.57 3.53 12.98
N ASP A 218 39.27 3.28 12.84
CA ASP A 218 38.30 4.24 12.29
C ASP A 218 37.13 4.44 13.27
N PRO A 219 37.26 5.39 14.22
CA PRO A 219 36.20 5.67 15.18
C PRO A 219 34.96 6.31 14.55
N ILE A 220 35.12 7.00 13.41
CA ILE A 220 33.99 7.63 12.70
C ILE A 220 33.12 6.54 12.07
N LEU A 221 33.74 5.54 11.44
CA LEU A 221 33.04 4.37 10.91
C LEU A 221 32.36 3.58 12.03
N ALA A 222 33.04 3.39 13.17
CA ALA A 222 32.46 2.70 14.33
C ALA A 222 31.19 3.42 14.85
N GLU A 223 31.24 4.75 14.96
CA GLU A 223 30.06 5.56 15.33
C GLU A 223 28.95 5.46 14.27
N ALA A 224 29.32 5.53 12.98
CA ALA A 224 28.37 5.40 11.89
C ALA A 224 27.62 4.06 11.95
N ILE A 225 28.34 2.94 12.10
CA ILE A 225 27.74 1.60 12.27
C ILE A 225 26.82 1.55 13.48
N THR A 226 27.25 2.12 14.61
CA THR A 226 26.47 2.14 15.86
C THR A 226 25.11 2.83 15.67
N LYS A 227 25.07 3.95 14.94
CA LYS A 227 23.81 4.69 14.67
C LYS A 227 22.77 3.86 13.92
N ARG A 228 23.18 2.87 13.11
CA ARG A 228 22.25 2.03 12.32
C ARG A 228 21.50 1.02 13.19
N TRP A 229 21.90 0.83 14.44
CA TRP A 229 21.16 -0.03 15.37
C TRP A 229 19.70 0.40 15.50
N GLN A 230 19.40 1.70 15.47
CA GLN A 230 18.05 2.22 15.66
C GLN A 230 17.03 1.63 14.68
N ALA A 231 17.36 1.56 13.39
CA ALA A 231 16.51 0.92 12.38
C ALA A 231 16.43 -0.60 12.54
N ILE A 232 17.43 -1.24 13.16
CA ILE A 232 17.52 -2.71 13.28
C ILE A 232 16.80 -3.23 14.52
N ILE A 233 16.69 -2.42 15.59
CA ILE A 233 16.09 -2.81 16.89
C ILE A 233 14.77 -3.57 16.72
N PRO A 234 13.78 -3.07 15.95
CA PRO A 234 12.46 -3.71 15.88
C PRO A 234 12.51 -5.14 15.36
N PHE A 235 13.55 -5.49 14.59
CA PHE A 235 13.65 -6.76 13.89
C PHE A 235 14.56 -7.77 14.60
N ALA A 236 15.33 -7.34 15.59
CA ALA A 236 16.45 -8.11 16.12
C ALA A 236 16.03 -9.47 16.71
N ASP A 237 14.98 -9.48 17.53
CA ASP A 237 14.50 -10.70 18.20
C ASP A 237 13.88 -11.68 17.20
N SER A 238 13.13 -11.16 16.23
CA SER A 238 12.53 -11.93 15.15
C SER A 238 13.62 -12.59 14.30
N ILE A 239 14.61 -11.81 13.85
CA ILE A 239 15.73 -12.32 13.06
C ILE A 239 16.50 -13.39 13.83
N GLU A 240 16.83 -13.17 15.11
CA GLU A 240 17.54 -14.18 15.91
C GLU A 240 16.74 -15.48 16.04
N THR A 241 15.42 -15.37 16.19
CA THR A 241 14.52 -16.53 16.27
C THR A 241 14.57 -17.38 15.01
N PHE A 242 14.47 -16.78 13.82
CA PHE A 242 14.38 -17.51 12.54
C PHE A 242 15.74 -17.87 11.93
N THR A 243 16.72 -16.98 12.03
CA THR A 243 18.03 -17.17 11.38
C THR A 243 19.08 -17.73 12.34
N LYS A 244 18.81 -17.73 13.66
CA LYS A 244 19.79 -18.02 14.72
C LYS A 244 20.98 -17.04 14.73
N VAL A 245 20.84 -15.90 14.05
CA VAL A 245 21.85 -14.83 14.02
C VAL A 245 21.42 -13.71 14.96
N ASN A 246 22.20 -13.49 16.00
CA ASN A 246 22.04 -12.32 16.87
C ASN A 246 22.65 -11.09 16.17
N VAL A 247 21.81 -10.28 15.50
CA VAL A 247 22.25 -9.11 14.73
C VAL A 247 22.94 -8.05 15.58
N ARG A 248 22.55 -7.89 16.85
CA ARG A 248 23.22 -6.99 17.80
C ARG A 248 24.69 -7.38 17.98
N THR A 249 24.94 -8.67 18.19
CA THR A 249 26.30 -9.22 18.37
C THR A 249 27.13 -9.02 17.11
N VAL A 250 26.56 -9.27 15.92
CA VAL A 250 27.26 -9.07 14.64
C VAL A 250 27.61 -7.59 14.43
N LEU A 251 26.69 -6.68 14.79
CA LEU A 251 26.90 -5.23 14.73
C LEU A 251 27.97 -4.77 15.73
N ASP A 252 27.92 -5.21 16.98
CA ASP A 252 28.92 -4.90 18.00
C ASP A 252 30.32 -5.42 17.62
N GLN A 253 30.40 -6.58 16.95
CA GLN A 253 31.64 -7.10 16.38
C GLN A 253 32.17 -6.19 15.26
N ALA A 254 31.30 -5.66 14.39
CA ALA A 254 31.70 -4.71 13.35
C ALA A 254 32.22 -3.39 13.95
N VAL A 255 31.54 -2.85 14.97
CA VAL A 255 31.95 -1.64 15.70
C VAL A 255 33.31 -1.83 16.37
N THR A 256 33.50 -2.96 17.06
CA THR A 256 34.77 -3.31 17.72
C THR A 256 35.89 -3.47 16.70
N ALA A 257 35.64 -4.16 15.60
CA ALA A 257 36.60 -4.33 14.51
C ALA A 257 37.01 -2.99 13.88
N ALA A 258 36.06 -2.07 13.65
CA ALA A 258 36.35 -0.73 13.14
C ALA A 258 37.23 0.07 14.12
N THR A 259 36.94 -0.03 15.41
CA THR A 259 37.74 0.60 16.49
C THR A 259 39.16 0.02 16.57
N ASN A 260 39.35 -1.25 16.21
CA ASN A 260 40.65 -1.92 16.23
C ASN A 260 41.42 -1.85 14.89
N GLY A 261 40.82 -1.28 13.84
CA GLY A 261 41.41 -1.20 12.50
C GLY A 261 41.35 -2.51 11.71
N GLU A 262 40.43 -3.42 12.05
CA GLU A 262 40.28 -4.76 11.48
C GLU A 262 39.28 -4.76 10.29
N MET A 263 39.62 -4.04 9.22
CA MET A 263 38.68 -3.75 8.10
C MET A 263 38.17 -4.99 7.35
N GLU A 264 38.93 -6.09 7.33
CA GLU A 264 38.46 -7.36 6.76
C GLU A 264 37.25 -7.90 7.53
N ILE A 265 37.28 -7.80 8.86
CA ILE A 265 36.19 -8.23 9.74
C ILE A 265 35.00 -7.28 9.58
N VAL A 266 35.23 -5.97 9.57
CA VAL A 266 34.17 -4.98 9.31
C VAL A 266 33.45 -5.31 7.99
N THR A 267 34.21 -5.47 6.91
CA THR A 267 33.69 -5.80 5.58
C THR A 267 32.80 -7.03 5.59
N ALA A 268 33.27 -8.12 6.22
CA ALA A 268 32.54 -9.37 6.32
C ALA A 268 31.26 -9.25 7.16
N ARG A 269 31.32 -8.50 8.28
CA ARG A 269 30.18 -8.32 9.19
C ARG A 269 29.09 -7.44 8.59
N LEU A 270 29.45 -6.33 7.94
CA LEU A 270 28.47 -5.48 7.25
C LEU A 270 27.78 -6.21 6.10
N ARG A 271 28.52 -7.04 5.34
CA ARG A 271 27.91 -7.89 4.30
C ARG A 271 26.95 -8.93 4.88
N GLY A 272 27.33 -9.56 5.98
CA GLY A 272 26.47 -10.51 6.69
C GLY A 272 25.19 -9.86 7.21
N LEU A 273 25.29 -8.68 7.82
CA LEU A 273 24.14 -7.90 8.27
C LEU A 273 23.22 -7.55 7.10
N ALA A 274 23.77 -7.00 6.01
CA ALA A 274 22.98 -6.68 4.82
C ALA A 274 22.19 -7.88 4.30
N ASN A 275 22.80 -9.07 4.22
CA ASN A 275 22.11 -10.26 3.72
C ASN A 275 20.97 -10.74 4.64
N VAL A 276 21.14 -10.61 5.95
CA VAL A 276 20.15 -11.07 6.94
C VAL A 276 18.97 -10.11 7.05
N LEU A 277 19.18 -8.83 6.76
CA LEU A 277 18.18 -7.77 6.90
C LEU A 277 17.34 -7.52 5.64
N VAL A 278 17.71 -8.07 4.48
CA VAL A 278 16.99 -7.84 3.21
C VAL A 278 15.53 -8.28 3.22
N PRO A 279 15.14 -9.43 3.80
CA PRO A 279 13.73 -9.83 3.81
C PRO A 279 12.77 -8.80 4.46
N GLN A 280 13.29 -7.91 5.29
CA GLN A 280 12.54 -6.93 6.07
C GLN A 280 12.48 -5.53 5.43
N THR A 281 13.04 -5.35 4.22
CA THR A 281 13.22 -4.02 3.64
C THR A 281 12.23 -3.63 2.55
N GLU A 282 11.24 -4.47 2.22
CA GLU A 282 10.46 -4.28 1.00
C GLU A 282 9.54 -3.04 1.05
N GLY A 283 8.80 -2.81 2.14
CA GLY A 283 8.03 -1.58 2.34
C GLY A 283 8.94 -0.35 2.38
N ASP A 284 10.01 -0.41 3.18
CA ASP A 284 11.04 0.64 3.24
C ASP A 284 11.69 0.94 1.88
N ARG A 285 11.82 -0.06 0.99
CA ARG A 285 12.32 0.11 -0.37
C ARG A 285 11.30 0.85 -1.22
N ARG A 286 10.02 0.50 -1.16
CA ARG A 286 8.93 1.16 -1.92
C ARG A 286 8.77 2.62 -1.52
N ALA A 287 8.85 2.92 -0.23
CA ALA A 287 8.80 4.30 0.27
C ALA A 287 9.93 5.20 -0.28
N ILE A 288 11.08 4.62 -0.63
CA ILE A 288 12.25 5.34 -1.14
C ILE A 288 12.34 5.31 -2.68
N GLU A 289 11.95 4.21 -3.31
CA GLU A 289 12.01 4.02 -4.76
C GLU A 289 10.73 4.51 -5.45
N ARG A 290 10.62 5.84 -5.62
CA ARG A 290 9.40 6.44 -6.16
C ARG A 290 8.97 5.89 -7.52
N HIS A 291 7.71 5.49 -7.60
CA HIS A 291 7.09 5.03 -8.84
C HIS A 291 6.64 6.23 -9.69
N PRO A 292 6.71 6.19 -11.04
CA PRO A 292 6.24 7.29 -11.87
C PRO A 292 4.77 7.70 -11.64
N LEU A 293 3.93 6.77 -11.18
CA LEU A 293 2.52 7.02 -10.89
C LEU A 293 2.30 8.02 -9.75
N GLU A 294 3.27 8.21 -8.85
CA GLU A 294 3.20 9.25 -7.81
C GLU A 294 3.14 10.68 -8.37
N PHE A 295 3.50 10.87 -9.64
CA PHE A 295 3.46 12.17 -10.32
C PHE A 295 2.19 12.39 -11.12
N VAL A 296 1.22 11.47 -11.09
CA VAL A 296 -0.09 11.65 -11.70
C VAL A 296 -0.82 12.82 -11.04
N ILE A 297 -1.52 13.62 -11.85
CA ILE A 297 -2.49 14.61 -11.37
C ILE A 297 -3.87 14.01 -11.55
N ASP A 298 -4.66 14.01 -10.48
CA ASP A 298 -6.00 13.45 -10.44
C ASP A 298 -7.09 14.47 -10.81
N GLN A 299 -6.83 15.78 -10.75
CA GLN A 299 -7.79 16.85 -11.06
C GLN A 299 -7.27 17.87 -12.08
N PHE A 300 -8.15 18.38 -12.95
CA PHE A 300 -7.80 19.55 -13.75
C PHE A 300 -7.57 20.78 -12.86
N ASP A 301 -6.90 21.80 -13.39
CA ASP A 301 -6.74 23.06 -12.65
C ASP A 301 -8.13 23.66 -12.31
N PRO A 302 -8.34 24.28 -11.14
CA PRO A 302 -9.64 24.85 -10.73
C PRO A 302 -10.27 25.79 -11.76
N GLU A 303 -9.42 26.52 -12.51
CA GLU A 303 -9.82 27.41 -13.59
C GLU A 303 -10.54 26.67 -14.74
N PHE A 304 -10.17 25.42 -15.02
CA PHE A 304 -10.85 24.59 -16.03
C PHE A 304 -12.30 24.35 -15.62
N TYR A 305 -12.54 23.91 -14.38
CA TYR A 305 -13.89 23.64 -13.89
C TYR A 305 -14.74 24.92 -13.88
N ALA A 306 -14.18 26.02 -13.36
CA ALA A 306 -14.84 27.32 -13.32
C ALA A 306 -15.22 27.84 -14.72
N ALA A 307 -14.37 27.63 -15.73
CA ALA A 307 -14.62 28.09 -17.11
C ALA A 307 -15.83 27.41 -17.75
N TYR A 308 -16.19 26.19 -17.34
CA TYR A 308 -17.28 25.41 -17.92
C TYR A 308 -18.48 25.23 -16.97
N GLY A 309 -18.50 25.92 -15.84
CA GLY A 309 -19.57 25.80 -14.85
C GLY A 309 -19.64 24.41 -14.21
N LEU A 310 -18.49 23.71 -14.19
CA LEU A 310 -18.32 22.43 -13.51
C LEU A 310 -17.81 22.68 -12.09
N SER A 311 -18.01 21.72 -11.21
CA SER A 311 -17.51 21.75 -9.84
C SER A 311 -16.49 20.62 -9.65
N GLU A 312 -15.38 20.90 -8.95
CA GLU A 312 -14.31 19.93 -8.66
C GLU A 312 -14.85 18.69 -7.94
N SER A 313 -15.73 18.94 -6.98
CA SER A 313 -16.69 17.98 -6.49
C SER A 313 -18.03 18.52 -6.94
N GLU A 314 -18.86 17.78 -7.68
CA GLU A 314 -20.28 18.03 -7.51
C GLU A 314 -20.50 17.92 -6.00
N VAL A 315 -20.69 19.04 -5.30
CA VAL A 315 -21.36 19.00 -4.02
C VAL A 315 -22.76 18.62 -4.43
N THR A 316 -22.97 17.32 -4.65
CA THR A 316 -24.29 16.76 -4.78
C THR A 316 -25.00 17.34 -3.57
N PRO A 317 -26.03 18.19 -3.75
CA PRO A 317 -26.70 18.81 -2.62
C PRO A 317 -27.01 17.68 -1.68
N LEU A 318 -26.54 17.78 -0.42
CA LEU A 318 -26.64 16.73 0.60
C LEU A 318 -27.94 16.00 0.34
N ILE A 319 -27.84 14.75 -0.15
CA ILE A 319 -29.05 13.99 -0.46
C ILE A 319 -29.78 13.99 0.88
N PRO A 320 -30.99 14.56 0.99
CA PRO A 320 -31.70 14.56 2.25
C PRO A 320 -32.04 13.09 2.53
N VAL A 321 -31.15 12.41 3.25
CA VAL A 321 -31.35 11.04 3.68
C VAL A 321 -32.29 11.11 4.86
N SER A 322 -33.59 11.09 4.56
CA SER A 322 -34.60 10.81 5.55
C SER A 322 -34.75 9.30 5.63
N PHE A 323 -34.38 8.73 6.78
CA PHE A 323 -34.76 7.37 7.11
C PHE A 323 -36.25 7.37 7.44
N GLU A 324 -37.09 7.03 6.48
CA GLU A 324 -38.47 6.66 6.76
C GLU A 324 -38.48 5.18 7.10
N CYS A 325 -38.99 4.85 8.29
CA CYS A 325 -39.36 3.48 8.61
C CYS A 325 -40.62 3.18 7.79
N THR A 326 -40.42 2.70 6.56
CA THR A 326 -41.48 2.53 5.54
C THR A 326 -42.50 1.49 5.95
N GLU A 327 -42.13 0.57 6.83
CA GLU A 327 -42.97 -0.34 7.61
C GLU A 327 -42.20 -0.62 8.92
N PRO A 328 -42.84 -0.74 10.10
CA PRO A 328 -42.16 -1.27 11.26
C PRO A 328 -41.63 -2.65 10.87
N PHE A 329 -40.29 -2.79 10.83
CA PHE A 329 -39.56 -4.03 10.63
C PHE A 329 -40.30 -5.09 11.47
N ALA A 330 -40.99 -6.02 10.81
CA ALA A 330 -41.86 -7.00 11.49
C ALA A 330 -40.98 -8.11 12.07
N VAL A 331 -40.01 -7.71 12.89
CA VAL A 331 -39.18 -8.58 13.71
C VAL A 331 -40.02 -9.25 14.76
N HIS A 332 -41.33 -9.08 14.87
CA HIS A 332 -42.08 -9.48 16.07
C HIS A 332 -41.81 -10.95 16.50
N GLU A 333 -41.55 -11.86 15.54
CA GLU A 333 -41.08 -13.23 15.82
C GLU A 333 -39.59 -13.33 16.23
N MET A 334 -38.68 -12.57 15.58
CA MET A 334 -37.26 -12.45 15.99
C MET A 334 -37.09 -11.65 17.31
N TYR A 335 -37.87 -10.61 17.56
CA TYR A 335 -37.72 -9.57 18.59
C TYR A 335 -37.96 -10.13 19.98
N GLU A 336 -38.93 -11.05 20.12
CA GLU A 336 -39.11 -11.77 21.37
C GLU A 336 -37.90 -12.66 21.69
N SER A 337 -37.20 -13.15 20.67
CA SER A 337 -35.96 -13.93 20.82
C SER A 337 -34.68 -13.07 20.88
N LEU A 338 -34.76 -11.80 20.46
CA LEU A 338 -33.71 -10.77 20.51
C LEU A 338 -33.90 -9.79 21.68
N LYS A 339 -34.90 -10.00 22.54
CA LYS A 339 -35.13 -9.20 23.74
C LYS A 339 -34.02 -9.36 24.76
N GLU A 340 -33.30 -10.48 24.70
CA GLU A 340 -32.03 -10.66 25.37
C GLU A 340 -31.01 -9.70 24.79
N LYS A 341 -30.14 -9.11 25.61
CA LYS A 341 -29.18 -8.10 25.15
C LYS A 341 -28.33 -8.67 24.01
N SER A 342 -28.62 -8.26 22.77
CA SER A 342 -27.76 -8.53 21.62
C SER A 342 -26.45 -7.76 21.81
N HIS A 343 -25.33 -8.46 21.68
CA HIS A 343 -24.01 -7.86 21.83
C HIS A 343 -23.47 -7.32 20.49
N ALA A 344 -23.76 -8.02 19.37
CA ALA A 344 -23.36 -7.61 18.03
C ALA A 344 -24.38 -8.09 16.98
N ILE A 345 -24.47 -7.38 15.85
CA ILE A 345 -25.31 -7.72 14.70
C ILE A 345 -24.50 -7.49 13.42
N LEU A 346 -24.51 -8.46 12.51
CA LEU A 346 -23.97 -8.33 11.16
C LEU A 346 -25.08 -8.52 10.10
N LEU A 347 -24.86 -7.94 8.93
CA LEU A 347 -25.73 -8.07 7.76
C LEU A 347 -24.91 -8.63 6.60
N GLU A 348 -25.01 -9.94 6.36
CA GLU A 348 -24.21 -10.66 5.38
C GLU A 348 -25.06 -11.69 4.65
N ASP A 349 -24.80 -11.92 3.37
CA ASP A 349 -25.42 -13.00 2.59
C ASP A 349 -24.69 -14.32 2.88
N ILE A 350 -24.88 -14.85 4.10
CA ILE A 350 -24.18 -16.05 4.57
C ILE A 350 -24.74 -17.32 3.92
N ASP A 351 -25.98 -17.25 3.41
CA ASP A 351 -26.56 -18.35 2.66
C ASP A 351 -26.30 -18.34 1.16
N LEU A 352 -25.74 -17.25 0.62
CA LEU A 352 -25.36 -16.99 -0.77
C LEU A 352 -26.57 -16.90 -1.72
N ASP A 353 -27.75 -16.50 -1.24
CA ASP A 353 -28.98 -16.38 -2.06
C ASP A 353 -29.16 -15.00 -2.71
N GLY A 354 -28.22 -14.09 -2.49
CA GLY A 354 -28.22 -12.72 -3.00
C GLY A 354 -28.97 -11.74 -2.11
N TYR A 355 -29.49 -12.16 -0.96
CA TYR A 355 -30.14 -11.31 0.04
C TYR A 355 -29.34 -11.27 1.34
N ALA A 356 -29.24 -10.09 1.96
CA ALA A 356 -28.56 -9.97 3.24
C ALA A 356 -29.34 -10.71 4.35
N ASP A 357 -28.64 -11.57 5.07
CA ASP A 357 -29.11 -12.26 6.27
C ASP A 357 -28.73 -11.47 7.52
N VAL A 358 -29.46 -11.69 8.62
CA VAL A 358 -29.17 -11.06 9.91
C VAL A 358 -28.50 -12.07 10.82
N ILE A 359 -27.25 -11.80 11.18
CA ILE A 359 -26.51 -12.61 12.16
C ILE A 359 -26.52 -11.86 13.49
N VAL A 360 -26.99 -12.51 14.55
CA VAL A 360 -27.06 -11.90 15.88
C VAL A 360 -26.28 -12.69 16.91
N LEU A 361 -25.39 -11.99 17.60
CA LEU A 361 -24.71 -12.48 18.79
C LEU A 361 -25.53 -12.13 20.03
N GLY A 362 -26.06 -13.15 20.69
CA GLY A 362 -26.71 -13.08 22.00
C GLY A 362 -25.73 -13.23 23.16
N ALA A 363 -26.23 -13.64 24.32
CA ALA A 363 -25.40 -13.84 25.52
C ALA A 363 -24.64 -15.18 25.52
N ASP A 364 -25.25 -16.20 24.93
CA ASP A 364 -24.79 -17.59 24.91
C ASP A 364 -25.03 -18.28 23.55
N THR A 365 -25.58 -17.57 22.57
CA THR A 365 -25.81 -18.09 21.22
C THR A 365 -25.46 -17.07 20.14
N VAL A 366 -25.04 -17.57 18.98
CA VAL A 366 -25.06 -16.84 17.70
C VAL A 366 -26.15 -17.46 16.83
N ARG A 367 -26.98 -16.62 16.22
CA ARG A 367 -28.16 -17.05 15.44
C ARG A 367 -28.21 -16.30 14.12
N VAL A 368 -28.51 -17.03 13.05
CA VAL A 368 -28.56 -16.52 11.68
C VAL A 368 -29.99 -16.58 11.20
N PHE A 369 -30.51 -15.44 10.74
CA PHE A 369 -31.86 -15.32 10.19
C PHE A 369 -31.77 -14.93 8.73
N GLY A 370 -32.25 -15.82 7.86
CA GLY A 370 -32.30 -15.57 6.42
C GLY A 370 -33.70 -15.30 5.89
N ARG A 371 -33.76 -14.77 4.67
CA ARG A 371 -35.01 -14.39 4.01
C ARG A 371 -34.97 -14.63 2.51
N LYS A 372 -35.78 -15.62 2.08
CA LYS A 372 -35.98 -15.93 0.66
C LYS A 372 -36.61 -14.78 -0.13
N GLU A 373 -36.27 -14.72 -1.41
CA GLU A 373 -36.87 -13.83 -2.42
C GLU A 373 -38.40 -13.75 -2.31
N GLY A 374 -38.93 -12.54 -2.23
CA GLY A 374 -40.38 -12.27 -2.18
C GLY A 374 -41.06 -12.57 -0.84
N SER A 375 -40.34 -13.11 0.16
CA SER A 375 -40.84 -13.30 1.52
C SER A 375 -40.59 -12.06 2.38
N GLN A 376 -41.57 -11.70 3.21
CA GLN A 376 -41.39 -10.73 4.31
C GLN A 376 -41.08 -11.42 5.64
N LYS A 377 -41.02 -12.76 5.65
CA LYS A 377 -40.79 -13.57 6.84
C LYS A 377 -39.33 -14.00 6.91
N TRP A 378 -38.72 -13.68 8.04
CA TRP A 378 -37.41 -14.18 8.45
C TRP A 378 -37.54 -15.56 9.05
N ARG A 379 -36.54 -16.41 8.84
CA ARG A 379 -36.46 -17.73 9.46
C ARG A 379 -35.04 -17.93 9.97
N GLU A 380 -34.91 -18.53 11.14
CA GLU A 380 -33.61 -19.02 11.59
C GLU A 380 -33.13 -20.13 10.65
N ILE A 381 -31.95 -19.93 10.06
CA ILE A 381 -31.32 -20.86 9.13
C ILE A 381 -30.14 -21.59 9.75
N ALA A 382 -29.49 -20.99 10.76
CA ALA A 382 -28.42 -21.62 11.52
C ALA A 382 -28.29 -21.00 12.94
N SER A 383 -27.72 -21.76 13.86
CA SER A 383 -27.43 -21.30 15.22
C SER A 383 -26.28 -22.11 15.83
N ALA A 384 -25.51 -21.50 16.72
CA ALA A 384 -24.54 -22.21 17.56
C ALA A 384 -24.48 -21.61 18.98
N GLU A 385 -24.09 -22.43 19.95
CA GLU A 385 -23.77 -21.98 21.30
C GLU A 385 -22.43 -21.22 21.28
N VAL A 386 -22.36 -20.09 21.97
CA VAL A 386 -21.14 -19.30 22.16
C VAL A 386 -20.77 -19.22 23.64
N PRO A 387 -19.48 -19.02 23.96
CA PRO A 387 -19.07 -18.80 25.34
C PRO A 387 -19.77 -17.59 25.97
N ALA A 388 -20.12 -17.70 27.26
CA ALA A 388 -20.67 -16.56 28.00
C ALA A 388 -19.70 -15.38 28.00
N GLY A 389 -20.19 -14.17 27.77
CA GLY A 389 -19.33 -12.97 27.71
C GLY A 389 -18.66 -12.74 26.35
N SER A 390 -19.09 -13.44 25.31
CA SER A 390 -18.88 -13.02 23.92
C SER A 390 -19.51 -11.65 23.67
N THR A 391 -18.76 -10.76 23.03
CA THR A 391 -19.17 -9.36 22.81
C THR A 391 -19.05 -8.89 21.36
N GLY A 392 -18.30 -9.60 20.53
CA GLY A 392 -18.08 -9.22 19.13
C GLY A 392 -18.11 -10.40 18.18
N LEU A 393 -18.32 -10.05 16.91
CA LEU A 393 -18.60 -10.98 15.81
C LEU A 393 -17.97 -10.42 14.53
N ILE A 394 -17.32 -11.28 13.74
CA ILE A 394 -16.79 -11.00 12.39
C ILE A 394 -17.29 -12.10 11.48
N ALA A 395 -17.65 -11.74 10.24
CA ALA A 395 -17.92 -12.70 9.17
C ALA A 395 -16.75 -12.66 8.16
N ALA A 396 -16.18 -13.82 7.85
CA ALA A 396 -15.01 -13.92 6.98
C ALA A 396 -14.88 -15.35 6.46
N ASP A 397 -14.38 -15.53 5.25
CA ASP A 397 -14.04 -16.85 4.71
C ASP A 397 -12.67 -17.30 5.29
N LEU A 398 -12.68 -18.27 6.20
CA LEU A 398 -11.48 -18.68 6.97
C LEU A 398 -10.81 -19.95 6.43
N ASP A 399 -11.41 -20.60 5.44
CA ASP A 399 -10.94 -21.89 4.93
C ASP A 399 -10.91 -21.99 3.40
N LEU A 400 -11.31 -20.92 2.71
CA LEU A 400 -11.34 -20.77 1.26
C LEU A 400 -12.14 -21.89 0.59
N ASP A 401 -13.19 -22.38 1.27
CA ASP A 401 -14.05 -23.40 0.71
C ASP A 401 -15.03 -22.79 -0.32
N PHE A 402 -14.60 -22.81 -1.58
CA PHE A 402 -15.45 -22.32 -2.66
C PHE A 402 -16.71 -23.17 -2.80
N ASP A 403 -17.87 -22.56 -2.56
CA ASP A 403 -19.15 -23.20 -2.83
C ASP A 403 -19.48 -23.10 -4.34
N GLU A 404 -18.74 -23.86 -5.16
CA GLU A 404 -18.80 -23.86 -6.64
C GLU A 404 -20.22 -24.07 -7.22
N ALA A 405 -21.16 -24.59 -6.42
CA ALA A 405 -22.49 -25.01 -6.86
C ALA A 405 -23.42 -23.83 -7.25
N ARG A 406 -23.22 -22.61 -6.71
CA ARG A 406 -24.07 -21.45 -7.06
C ARG A 406 -23.56 -20.61 -8.23
N HIS A 407 -22.47 -21.00 -8.90
CA HIS A 407 -21.97 -20.34 -10.14
C HIS A 407 -22.99 -20.24 -11.28
N THR A 408 -24.09 -21.01 -11.24
CA THR A 408 -25.14 -20.95 -12.28
C THR A 408 -26.26 -19.96 -11.97
N GLN A 409 -26.33 -19.42 -10.75
CA GLN A 409 -27.29 -18.38 -10.36
C GLN A 409 -26.58 -17.10 -9.96
N ILE A 410 -27.27 -16.00 -10.20
CA ILE A 410 -26.73 -14.64 -10.21
C ILE A 410 -26.43 -14.25 -8.76
N ALA A 411 -25.17 -14.40 -8.32
CA ALA A 411 -24.68 -13.60 -7.20
C ALA A 411 -24.67 -12.14 -7.68
N ALA A 412 -25.76 -11.44 -7.39
CA ALA A 412 -25.84 -10.01 -7.54
C ALA A 412 -25.34 -9.40 -6.24
N ARG A 413 -24.25 -8.63 -6.28
CA ARG A 413 -24.20 -7.48 -5.37
C ARG A 413 -25.51 -6.70 -5.59
N PRO A 414 -26.18 -6.19 -4.55
CA PRO A 414 -27.20 -5.18 -4.75
C PRO A 414 -26.57 -4.09 -5.61
N SER A 415 -27.04 -3.94 -6.85
CA SER A 415 -26.52 -2.92 -7.75
C SER A 415 -26.81 -1.56 -7.11
N THR A 416 -25.78 -0.84 -6.70
CA THR A 416 -25.88 0.61 -6.50
C THR A 416 -26.09 1.34 -7.84
N ASP A 417 -25.92 0.65 -8.97
CA ASP A 417 -26.07 1.22 -10.30
C ASP A 417 -27.52 1.21 -10.78
N SER A 418 -28.26 2.24 -10.38
CA SER A 418 -29.44 2.72 -11.13
C SER A 418 -29.07 3.81 -12.15
N ILE A 419 -27.83 3.86 -12.63
CA ILE A 419 -27.38 4.86 -13.60
C ILE A 419 -26.79 4.19 -14.85
N GLY A 420 -27.67 3.78 -15.76
CA GLY A 420 -27.58 4.13 -17.18
C GLY A 420 -26.35 3.76 -18.03
N ILE A 421 -25.47 2.84 -17.63
CA ILE A 421 -24.42 2.31 -18.51
C ILE A 421 -24.83 0.91 -18.98
N GLU A 422 -25.39 0.82 -20.18
CA GLU A 422 -25.58 -0.46 -20.88
C GLU A 422 -24.20 -1.06 -21.22
N ILE A 423 -23.74 -2.01 -20.41
CA ILE A 423 -22.58 -2.84 -20.75
C ILE A 423 -23.04 -3.86 -21.81
N PRO A 424 -22.36 -3.99 -22.97
CA PRO A 424 -22.71 -4.98 -23.99
C PRO A 424 -22.69 -6.40 -23.43
N GLU A 425 -23.77 -7.15 -23.65
CA GLU A 425 -23.99 -8.54 -23.18
C GLU A 425 -22.92 -9.57 -23.62
N SER A 426 -21.94 -9.18 -24.45
CA SER A 426 -20.89 -10.08 -24.98
C SER A 426 -19.61 -10.15 -24.13
N SER A 427 -19.52 -9.45 -23.01
CA SER A 427 -18.44 -9.65 -22.02
C SER A 427 -19.00 -10.29 -20.76
N SER A 428 -19.60 -11.49 -20.88
CA SER A 428 -20.10 -12.28 -19.76
C SER A 428 -18.98 -12.60 -18.78
N SER A 429 -18.77 -11.65 -17.88
CA SER A 429 -18.29 -11.72 -16.51
C SER A 429 -17.61 -13.03 -16.12
N LYS A 430 -16.28 -12.98 -15.98
CA LYS A 430 -15.66 -13.67 -14.85
C LYS A 430 -16.24 -13.01 -13.59
N ARG A 431 -17.39 -13.49 -13.10
CA ARG A 431 -17.89 -13.09 -11.77
C ARG A 431 -16.93 -13.71 -10.75
N CYS A 432 -16.45 -12.92 -9.81
CA CYS A 432 -15.82 -13.47 -8.62
C CYS A 432 -16.87 -14.36 -7.92
N PRO A 433 -16.52 -15.59 -7.52
CA PRO A 433 -17.37 -16.37 -6.64
C PRO A 433 -17.69 -15.54 -5.39
N ALA A 434 -18.89 -15.67 -4.84
CA ALA A 434 -19.16 -15.17 -3.49
C ALA A 434 -18.44 -16.12 -2.51
N ALA A 435 -17.77 -15.55 -1.51
CA ALA A 435 -17.05 -16.30 -0.49
C ALA A 435 -18.05 -16.95 0.48
N ASP A 436 -17.81 -18.20 0.92
CA ASP A 436 -18.63 -18.78 1.98
C ASP A 436 -18.14 -18.22 3.32
N LEU A 437 -18.98 -17.44 4.00
CA LEU A 437 -18.56 -16.69 5.18
C LEU A 437 -18.69 -17.54 6.43
N ASP A 438 -17.58 -17.71 7.14
CA ASP A 438 -17.51 -18.24 8.49
C ASP A 438 -17.68 -17.15 9.54
N LEU A 439 -17.80 -17.55 10.81
CA LEU A 439 -18.00 -16.62 11.92
C LEU A 439 -16.85 -16.70 12.92
N VAL A 440 -16.22 -15.55 13.21
CA VAL A 440 -15.34 -15.39 14.38
C VAL A 440 -16.11 -14.68 15.49
N VAL A 441 -16.25 -15.34 16.63
CA VAL A 441 -16.88 -14.78 17.84
C VAL A 441 -15.81 -14.56 18.89
N TYR A 442 -15.77 -13.36 19.48
CA TYR A 442 -14.77 -12.99 20.49
C TYR A 442 -15.39 -12.27 21.69
N GLY A 443 -14.69 -12.31 22.83
CA GLY A 443 -15.07 -11.58 24.04
C GLY A 443 -14.27 -11.98 25.27
N GLU A 444 -14.88 -11.85 26.46
CA GLU A 444 -14.19 -12.10 27.73
C GLU A 444 -13.68 -13.55 27.85
N SER A 445 -14.45 -14.51 27.35
CA SER A 445 -14.11 -15.93 27.37
C SER A 445 -13.15 -16.39 26.27
N GLY A 446 -12.68 -15.49 25.40
CA GLY A 446 -11.74 -15.81 24.32
C GLY A 446 -12.38 -15.70 22.94
N THR A 447 -11.82 -16.45 21.98
CA THR A 447 -12.25 -16.47 20.58
C THR A 447 -12.63 -17.88 20.14
N ILE A 448 -13.72 -18.01 19.40
CA ILE A 448 -14.16 -19.24 18.74
C ILE A 448 -14.52 -18.92 17.28
N CYS A 449 -14.12 -19.80 16.36
CA CYS A 449 -14.48 -19.70 14.95
C CYS A 449 -15.47 -20.83 14.61
N PHE A 450 -16.53 -20.50 13.86
CA PHE A 450 -17.52 -21.45 13.37
C PHE A 450 -17.46 -21.53 11.86
N GLU A 451 -17.31 -22.76 11.36
CA GLU A 451 -17.43 -23.13 9.95
C GLU A 451 -18.92 -23.09 9.56
N ASN A 452 -19.23 -22.39 8.47
CA ASN A 452 -20.57 -22.30 7.91
C ASN A 452 -20.83 -23.42 6.89
N ILE A 453 -21.24 -24.59 7.37
CA ILE A 453 -21.32 -25.80 6.54
C ILE A 453 -22.69 -25.91 5.85
N LEU A 454 -22.69 -25.99 4.51
CA LEU A 454 -23.86 -26.34 3.69
C LEU A 454 -24.05 -27.86 3.57
N ASP A 455 -25.19 -28.39 4.01
CA ASP A 455 -25.65 -29.73 3.68
C ASP A 455 -26.37 -29.74 2.33
N ARG A 456 -25.69 -30.22 1.29
CA ARG A 456 -26.20 -30.29 -0.09
C ARG A 456 -27.38 -31.26 -0.28
N SER A 457 -27.74 -32.05 0.73
CA SER A 457 -28.86 -32.98 0.62
C SER A 457 -30.22 -32.29 0.84
N ASP A 458 -30.25 -31.23 1.62
CA ASP A 458 -31.46 -30.47 1.95
C ASP A 458 -31.29 -28.94 1.94
N ASP A 459 -30.13 -28.45 1.47
CA ASP A 459 -29.72 -27.04 1.43
C ASP A 459 -29.78 -26.36 2.81
N SER A 460 -29.62 -27.13 3.90
CA SER A 460 -29.54 -26.57 5.25
C SER A 460 -28.12 -26.11 5.58
N ARG A 461 -28.01 -25.07 6.43
CA ARG A 461 -26.72 -24.60 6.95
C ARG A 461 -26.58 -24.95 8.42
N THR A 462 -25.35 -25.28 8.82
CA THR A 462 -25.00 -25.53 10.22
C THR A 462 -23.73 -24.78 10.57
N LEU A 463 -23.72 -24.17 11.75
CA LEU A 463 -22.52 -23.55 12.32
C LEU A 463 -21.82 -24.57 13.21
N GLN A 464 -20.60 -24.95 12.88
CA GLN A 464 -19.82 -25.91 13.64
C GLN A 464 -18.47 -25.33 14.05
N PRO A 465 -18.01 -25.49 15.31
CA PRO A 465 -16.69 -25.00 15.69
C PRO A 465 -15.59 -25.66 14.86
N PHE A 466 -14.65 -24.87 14.35
CA PHE A 466 -13.46 -25.40 13.70
C PHE A 466 -12.65 -26.30 14.65
N ALA A 467 -12.23 -27.47 14.17
CA ALA A 467 -11.60 -28.49 14.99
C ALA A 467 -10.17 -28.14 15.46
N ALA A 468 -9.46 -27.25 14.74
CA ALA A 468 -8.02 -27.03 14.87
C ALA A 468 -7.64 -25.60 15.27
N SER A 469 -8.56 -24.84 15.88
CA SER A 469 -8.45 -23.37 15.91
C SER A 469 -7.14 -22.79 16.46
N GLY A 470 -6.41 -23.47 17.35
CA GLY A 470 -5.17 -22.95 17.93
C GLY A 470 -5.36 -21.74 18.88
N LEU A 471 -6.57 -21.18 18.95
CA LEU A 471 -6.96 -20.00 19.73
C LEU A 471 -7.32 -20.30 21.20
N SER A 472 -7.12 -21.53 21.67
CA SER A 472 -7.54 -21.98 23.01
C SER A 472 -6.92 -21.21 24.20
N SER A 473 -5.85 -20.44 23.96
CA SER A 473 -5.16 -19.58 24.94
C SER A 473 -5.60 -18.11 24.89
N VAL A 474 -6.46 -17.73 23.94
CA VAL A 474 -7.00 -16.38 23.78
C VAL A 474 -8.04 -16.12 24.86
N GLY A 475 -7.91 -15.01 25.59
CA GLY A 475 -8.87 -14.64 26.64
C GLY A 475 -8.94 -13.14 26.86
N GLY A 476 -10.15 -12.61 27.10
CA GLY A 476 -10.33 -11.18 27.33
C GLY A 476 -10.11 -10.34 26.09
N VAL A 477 -10.70 -10.72 24.96
CA VAL A 477 -10.58 -10.01 23.68
C VAL A 477 -11.57 -8.85 23.64
N SER A 478 -11.07 -7.62 23.50
CA SER A 478 -11.92 -6.41 23.41
C SER A 478 -12.25 -5.99 21.97
N ALA A 479 -11.39 -6.35 21.01
CA ALA A 479 -11.57 -6.09 19.59
C ALA A 479 -10.83 -7.17 18.78
N ALA A 480 -11.29 -7.44 17.56
CA ALA A 480 -10.60 -8.29 16.62
C ALA A 480 -10.82 -7.77 15.18
N THR A 481 -9.92 -8.15 14.27
CA THR A 481 -10.10 -7.99 12.82
C THR A 481 -9.43 -9.15 12.11
N VAL A 482 -9.81 -9.39 10.85
CA VAL A 482 -9.15 -10.36 9.97
C VAL A 482 -8.52 -9.64 8.78
N ALA A 483 -7.43 -10.17 8.26
CA ALA A 483 -6.75 -9.71 7.05
C ALA A 483 -5.71 -10.75 6.61
N ASP A 484 -5.38 -10.79 5.33
CA ASP A 484 -4.23 -11.55 4.84
C ASP A 484 -2.95 -10.73 5.12
N LEU A 485 -2.27 -11.00 6.24
CA LEU A 485 -1.16 -10.17 6.72
C LEU A 485 0.19 -10.59 6.13
N ASP A 486 0.32 -11.81 5.63
CA ASP A 486 1.56 -12.31 5.02
C ASP A 486 1.44 -12.56 3.50
N ALA A 487 0.29 -12.20 2.91
CA ALA A 487 -0.02 -12.25 1.49
C ALA A 487 0.03 -13.68 0.93
N ASP A 488 -0.40 -14.67 1.73
CA ASP A 488 -0.45 -16.08 1.35
C ASP A 488 -1.85 -16.53 0.88
N GLY A 489 -2.85 -15.66 1.04
CA GLY A 489 -4.24 -15.86 0.63
C GLY A 489 -5.17 -16.35 1.74
N ASP A 490 -4.64 -16.81 2.88
CA ASP A 490 -5.44 -17.18 4.04
C ASP A 490 -5.68 -15.94 4.92
N LEU A 491 -6.93 -15.73 5.38
CA LEU A 491 -7.20 -14.62 6.31
C LEU A 491 -6.65 -14.93 7.70
N ASP A 492 -5.70 -14.12 8.14
CA ASP A 492 -5.15 -14.11 9.50
C ASP A 492 -6.08 -13.39 10.48
N LEU A 493 -5.84 -13.57 11.77
CA LEU A 493 -6.61 -12.96 12.84
C LEU A 493 -5.75 -12.04 13.71
N VAL A 494 -6.27 -10.86 14.01
CA VAL A 494 -5.70 -9.91 14.97
C VAL A 494 -6.65 -9.75 16.14
N THR A 495 -6.14 -9.88 17.37
CA THR A 495 -6.94 -9.76 18.59
C THR A 495 -6.34 -8.76 19.56
N ALA A 496 -7.17 -7.91 20.16
CA ALA A 496 -6.81 -7.04 21.26
C ALA A 496 -7.13 -7.73 22.58
N GLU A 497 -6.10 -8.14 23.31
CA GLU A 497 -6.22 -8.70 24.65
C GLU A 497 -5.82 -7.69 25.72
N LYS A 498 -6.07 -8.02 26.99
CA LYS A 498 -5.63 -7.22 28.14
C LYS A 498 -4.12 -6.95 28.15
N THR A 499 -3.33 -7.83 27.54
CA THR A 499 -1.86 -7.74 27.48
C THR A 499 -1.33 -7.06 26.22
N GLY A 500 -2.21 -6.64 25.30
CA GLY A 500 -1.85 -5.98 24.05
C GLY A 500 -2.44 -6.66 22.81
N ILE A 501 -1.88 -6.34 21.64
CA ILE A 501 -2.27 -6.93 20.36
C ILE A 501 -1.60 -8.29 20.21
N ARG A 502 -2.36 -9.27 19.73
CA ARG A 502 -1.83 -10.55 19.26
C ARG A 502 -2.19 -10.78 17.81
N LEU A 503 -1.27 -11.44 17.11
CA LEU A 503 -1.39 -11.78 15.70
C LEU A 503 -1.39 -13.30 15.57
N TRP A 504 -2.27 -13.81 14.73
CA TRP A 504 -2.54 -15.22 14.57
C TRP A 504 -2.53 -15.54 13.09
N SER A 505 -1.53 -16.28 12.64
CA SER A 505 -1.44 -16.69 11.24
C SER A 505 -2.34 -17.90 11.02
N ASN A 506 -3.23 -17.84 10.04
CA ASN A 506 -4.07 -18.95 9.64
C ASN A 506 -3.26 -19.90 8.77
N ARG A 507 -3.15 -21.18 9.16
CA ARG A 507 -2.45 -22.22 8.38
C ARG A 507 -3.40 -23.01 7.48
N GLY A 508 -4.49 -22.35 7.07
CA GLY A 508 -5.65 -22.92 6.41
C GLY A 508 -6.65 -23.55 7.37
N LYS A 509 -7.93 -23.53 6.98
CA LYS A 509 -9.06 -24.12 7.73
C LYS A 509 -9.19 -23.60 9.16
N ALA A 510 -9.04 -22.29 9.31
CA ALA A 510 -9.02 -21.58 10.59
C ALA A 510 -8.03 -22.19 11.61
N SER A 511 -6.91 -22.78 11.16
CA SER A 511 -5.89 -23.36 12.04
C SER A 511 -4.85 -22.30 12.43
N PHE A 512 -5.09 -21.57 13.51
CA PHE A 512 -4.26 -20.42 13.85
C PHE A 512 -2.97 -20.75 14.64
N GLU A 513 -1.89 -20.06 14.29
CA GLU A 513 -0.60 -20.08 14.99
C GLU A 513 -0.21 -18.66 15.45
N GLU A 514 0.08 -18.48 16.75
CA GLU A 514 0.47 -17.18 17.30
C GLU A 514 1.80 -16.67 16.71
N GLN A 515 1.77 -15.48 16.08
CA GLN A 515 2.94 -14.79 15.52
C GLN A 515 3.37 -13.55 16.33
N THR A 516 2.73 -13.25 17.46
CA THR A 516 2.98 -12.02 18.25
C THR A 516 4.46 -11.74 18.56
N ILE A 517 5.22 -12.77 18.95
CA ILE A 517 6.66 -12.64 19.26
C ILE A 517 7.47 -12.29 18.00
N ARG A 518 7.10 -12.86 16.85
CA ARG A 518 7.74 -12.61 15.56
C ARG A 518 7.52 -11.17 15.09
N ALA A 519 6.39 -10.59 15.46
CA ALA A 519 6.03 -9.22 15.11
C ALA A 519 6.69 -8.15 15.99
N ALA A 520 7.41 -8.53 17.06
CA ALA A 520 8.13 -7.62 17.95
C ALA A 520 7.27 -6.44 18.48
N LEU A 521 5.96 -6.66 18.59
CA LEU A 521 5.03 -5.64 19.05
C LEU A 521 5.37 -5.27 20.50
N LEU A 522 5.64 -3.98 20.73
CA LEU A 522 5.75 -3.46 22.09
C LEU A 522 4.39 -3.68 22.79
N PRO A 523 4.37 -4.07 24.08
CA PRO A 523 3.12 -4.23 24.80
C PRO A 523 2.34 -2.93 24.77
N ILE A 524 1.21 -2.92 24.07
CA ILE A 524 0.21 -1.88 24.25
C ILE A 524 -0.49 -2.24 25.54
N GLU A 525 -0.03 -1.69 26.68
CA GLU A 525 -0.61 -1.92 28.01
C GLU A 525 -2.02 -1.30 28.18
N LYS A 526 -2.71 -1.05 27.08
CA LYS A 526 -3.92 -0.22 27.01
C LYS A 526 -5.00 -0.94 26.23
N LYS A 527 -6.25 -0.76 26.69
CA LYS A 527 -7.41 -1.36 26.05
C LYS A 527 -7.59 -0.77 24.66
N ILE A 528 -7.51 -1.63 23.65
CA ILE A 528 -7.85 -1.28 22.27
C ILE A 528 -9.35 -1.47 22.10
N GLU A 529 -9.99 -0.44 21.55
CA GLU A 529 -11.45 -0.40 21.40
C GLU A 529 -11.88 -0.85 19.99
N SER A 530 -11.06 -0.64 18.98
CA SER A 530 -11.35 -1.06 17.60
C SER A 530 -10.09 -1.29 16.77
N PHE A 531 -10.23 -2.11 15.73
CA PHE A 531 -9.25 -2.30 14.66
C PHE A 531 -9.90 -2.00 13.30
N VAL A 532 -9.08 -1.60 12.34
CA VAL A 532 -9.36 -1.69 10.91
C VAL A 532 -8.11 -2.21 10.21
N ALA A 533 -8.28 -3.15 9.30
CA ALA A 533 -7.21 -3.60 8.41
C ALA A 533 -7.31 -2.87 7.07
N ILE A 534 -6.26 -2.19 6.66
CA ILE A 534 -6.19 -1.40 5.41
C ILE A 534 -4.74 -1.11 5.04
N ASP A 535 -4.43 -0.97 3.76
CA ASP A 535 -3.17 -0.39 3.27
C ASP A 535 -3.10 1.12 3.62
N TRP A 536 -2.75 1.45 4.87
CA TRP A 536 -2.88 2.81 5.40
C TRP A 536 -1.84 3.78 4.83
N ASP A 537 -0.63 3.29 4.55
CA ASP A 537 0.47 4.10 4.00
C ASP A 537 0.70 3.94 2.50
N ARG A 538 -0.16 3.16 1.82
CA ARG A 538 -0.20 2.96 0.37
C ARG A 538 1.03 2.24 -0.17
N ASP A 539 1.57 1.31 0.61
CA ASP A 539 2.71 0.49 0.23
C ASP A 539 2.32 -0.92 -0.25
N VAL A 540 1.01 -1.19 -0.35
CA VAL A 540 0.33 -2.46 -0.76
C VAL A 540 0.26 -3.50 0.37
N ASP A 541 0.98 -3.32 1.47
CA ASP A 541 0.91 -4.23 2.60
C ASP A 541 -0.25 -3.82 3.54
N VAL A 542 -1.06 -4.80 3.98
CA VAL A 542 -2.23 -4.51 4.82
C VAL A 542 -1.77 -4.19 6.25
N ASP A 543 -1.98 -2.95 6.66
CA ASP A 543 -1.71 -2.45 8.00
C ASP A 543 -2.88 -2.67 8.95
N ILE A 544 -2.60 -2.59 10.25
CA ILE A 544 -3.63 -2.61 11.30
C ILE A 544 -3.72 -1.26 11.97
N VAL A 545 -4.74 -0.48 11.61
CA VAL A 545 -5.09 0.75 12.29
C VAL A 545 -5.87 0.40 13.56
N PHE A 546 -5.53 1.03 14.69
CA PHE A 546 -6.19 0.75 15.96
C PHE A 546 -6.51 2.00 16.75
N ALA A 547 -7.61 1.92 17.51
CA ALA A 547 -8.06 2.98 18.39
C ALA A 547 -7.80 2.65 19.85
N THR A 548 -7.24 3.60 20.59
CA THR A 548 -7.29 3.60 22.04
C THR A 548 -7.78 4.95 22.55
N ASN A 549 -8.15 4.97 23.84
CA ASN A 549 -8.56 6.21 24.49
C ASN A 549 -7.40 7.20 24.72
N GLU A 550 -6.14 6.82 24.52
CA GLU A 550 -4.97 7.67 24.84
C GLU A 550 -3.98 7.82 23.67
N SER A 551 -3.60 6.72 23.01
CA SER A 551 -2.59 6.66 21.95
C SER A 551 -3.04 5.72 20.83
N SER A 552 -3.64 6.29 19.79
CA SER A 552 -4.01 5.57 18.57
C SER A 552 -2.87 5.66 17.54
N GLY A 553 -2.85 4.71 16.61
CA GLY A 553 -1.89 4.65 15.52
C GLY A 553 -2.16 3.44 14.66
N TRP A 554 -1.15 2.98 13.96
CA TRP A 554 -1.24 1.74 13.19
C TRP A 554 -0.02 0.86 13.43
N LEU A 555 -0.21 -0.43 13.20
CA LEU A 555 0.86 -1.38 13.02
C LEU A 555 1.15 -1.45 11.52
N GLU A 556 2.27 -0.86 11.12
CA GLU A 556 2.77 -0.92 9.76
C GLU A 556 3.26 -2.34 9.47
N ASN A 557 2.74 -2.96 8.41
CA ASN A 557 3.06 -4.30 8.00
C ASN A 557 4.33 -4.33 7.16
N LEU A 558 5.37 -4.94 7.69
CA LEU A 558 6.69 -5.01 7.07
C LEU A 558 6.92 -6.35 6.36
N ARG A 559 5.82 -7.07 6.12
CA ARG A 559 5.74 -8.44 5.58
C ARG A 559 6.35 -9.48 6.51
N HIS A 560 6.17 -10.75 6.11
CA HIS A 560 6.73 -11.91 6.82
C HIS A 560 6.34 -11.95 8.30
N GLY A 561 5.13 -11.48 8.65
CA GLY A 561 4.61 -11.42 10.02
C GLY A 561 5.35 -10.44 10.92
N GLN A 562 5.97 -9.40 10.36
CA GLN A 562 6.67 -8.35 11.12
C GLN A 562 5.91 -7.04 11.06
N PHE A 563 5.84 -6.36 12.19
CA PHE A 563 5.13 -5.09 12.31
C PHE A 563 5.96 -4.08 13.08
N ARG A 564 5.76 -2.80 12.81
CA ARG A 564 6.22 -1.72 13.71
C ARG A 564 5.07 -0.81 14.05
N PHE A 565 5.03 -0.36 15.31
CA PHE A 565 4.04 0.61 15.74
C PHE A 565 4.42 2.01 15.25
N VAL A 566 3.48 2.66 14.56
CA VAL A 566 3.59 4.07 14.15
C VAL A 566 2.47 4.88 14.80
N PRO A 567 2.80 5.87 15.64
CA PRO A 567 1.79 6.72 16.27
C PRO A 567 1.23 7.72 15.25
N PHE A 568 -0.07 8.02 15.32
CA PHE A 568 -0.65 9.05 14.45
C PHE A 568 0.00 10.44 14.61
N ASP A 569 0.52 10.73 15.80
CA ASP A 569 1.21 11.98 16.10
C ASP A 569 2.54 12.15 15.32
N SER A 570 3.09 11.09 14.69
CA SER A 570 4.27 11.21 13.81
C SER A 570 3.95 11.63 12.38
N LEU A 571 2.67 11.69 11.99
CA LEU A 571 2.28 12.17 10.66
C LEU A 571 2.55 13.68 10.50
N PRO A 572 3.00 14.14 9.31
CA PRO A 572 3.19 15.55 9.02
C PRO A 572 1.95 16.40 9.37
N HIS A 573 2.18 17.61 9.85
CA HIS A 573 1.19 18.49 10.50
C HIS A 573 -0.09 18.79 9.70
N GLU A 574 -0.11 18.56 8.38
CA GLU A 574 -1.31 18.72 7.56
C GLU A 574 -2.37 17.64 7.83
N ASN A 575 -1.97 16.44 8.31
CA ASN A 575 -2.87 15.34 8.67
C ASN A 575 -3.08 15.17 10.19
N SER A 576 -2.08 15.51 11.02
CA SER A 576 -2.16 15.30 12.48
C SER A 576 -3.03 16.30 13.24
N ALA A 577 -3.40 17.43 12.64
CA ALA A 577 -4.23 18.46 13.30
C ALA A 577 -5.70 18.02 13.55
N SER A 578 -6.14 16.89 12.99
CA SER A 578 -7.55 16.44 13.03
C SER A 578 -7.80 15.22 13.94
N ILE A 579 -6.75 14.57 14.47
CA ILE A 579 -6.89 13.30 15.18
C ILE A 579 -7.16 13.55 16.66
N SER A 580 -8.40 13.29 17.08
CA SER A 580 -8.85 13.46 18.47
C SER A 580 -8.12 12.49 19.40
N LYS A 581 -7.69 12.98 20.57
CA LYS A 581 -7.30 12.11 21.69
C LYS A 581 -8.61 11.56 22.28
N ASN A 582 -8.72 10.24 22.47
CA ASN A 582 -9.95 9.48 22.74
C ASN A 582 -10.73 9.01 21.50
N ILE A 583 -10.13 8.11 20.72
CA ILE A 583 -10.83 7.40 19.64
C ILE A 583 -11.37 6.09 20.20
N VAL A 584 -12.67 5.87 20.06
CA VAL A 584 -13.35 4.65 20.55
C VAL A 584 -13.75 3.71 19.40
N ALA A 585 -13.71 4.20 18.17
CA ALA A 585 -13.97 3.45 16.96
C ALA A 585 -13.21 4.09 15.80
N VAL A 586 -12.67 3.27 14.92
CA VAL A 586 -12.14 3.62 13.61
C VAL A 586 -12.90 2.75 12.61
N ASP A 587 -13.25 3.34 11.47
CA ASP A 587 -13.87 2.67 10.35
C ASP A 587 -13.36 3.33 9.06
N VAL A 588 -13.36 2.60 7.95
CA VAL A 588 -12.93 3.11 6.65
C VAL A 588 -14.09 3.03 5.67
N LEU A 589 -14.32 4.15 4.99
CA LEU A 589 -15.24 4.22 3.87
C LEU A 589 -14.44 4.37 2.59
N ASP A 590 -14.32 3.27 1.85
CA ASP A 590 -13.82 3.27 0.47
C ASP A 590 -14.94 3.82 -0.46
N ALA A 591 -14.93 5.13 -0.67
CA ALA A 591 -15.98 5.83 -1.40
C ALA A 591 -15.88 5.66 -2.92
N ASP A 592 -14.71 5.32 -3.45
CA ASP A 592 -14.44 5.11 -4.88
C ASP A 592 -14.24 3.63 -5.25
N SER A 593 -14.36 2.72 -4.27
CA SER A 593 -14.32 1.27 -4.46
C SER A 593 -13.01 0.75 -5.03
N ASN A 594 -11.89 1.44 -4.77
CA ASN A 594 -10.56 1.02 -5.20
C ASN A 594 -9.71 0.38 -4.08
N ALA A 595 -10.31 0.22 -2.89
CA ALA A 595 -9.71 -0.38 -1.70
C ALA A 595 -8.39 0.29 -1.25
N SER A 596 -8.24 1.61 -1.47
CA SER A 596 -7.08 2.41 -1.04
C SER A 596 -7.30 3.30 0.19
#